data_AF-A0A0Q5YKE3-F1
#
_entry.id   AF-A0A0Q5YKE3-F1
#
_cell.length_a   1.000
_cell.length_b   1.000
_cell.length_c   1.000
_cell.angle_alpha   90.00
_cell.angle_beta   90.00
_cell.angle_gamma   90.00
#
_symmetry.space_group_name_H-M   'P 1'
#
loop_
_entity.id
_entity.type
_entity.pdbx_description
1 polymer ?
#
loop_
_entity_poly.entity_id
_entity_poly.type
_entity_poly.pdbx_seq_one_letter_code
_entity_poly.pdbx_strand_id
1 'polypeptide(L)'
;MVRPISNDLRKRAVSAVAKGESCRSVADRFGVAVSSVVKWSQRYRATGSVAPGKMGGHRKPVLDLHRAFIVERITQTPHLTLHGLKAELAARGVKVSHNAVWLFLRREGLRFKKNTVRARTGARRRLS
;
A
#
# COMPACT_ATOMS: atom_id res chain seq x y z
N MET A 1 -2.80 9.84 -10.34
CA MET A 1 -1.68 9.75 -9.37
C MET A 1 -0.65 10.80 -9.75
N VAL A 2 -0.24 11.68 -8.84
CA VAL A 2 0.77 12.71 -9.14
C VAL A 2 2.15 12.05 -9.14
N ARG A 3 2.89 12.12 -10.25
CA ARG A 3 4.23 11.56 -10.36
C ARG A 3 5.26 12.55 -9.78
N PRO A 4 6.24 12.10 -8.98
CA PRO A 4 7.34 12.97 -8.57
C PRO A 4 8.06 13.54 -9.78
N ILE A 5 8.41 14.82 -9.68
CA ILE A 5 9.42 15.43 -10.55
C ILE A 5 10.71 14.61 -10.48
N SER A 6 11.36 14.41 -11.64
CA SER A 6 12.59 13.62 -11.83
C SER A 6 13.67 13.96 -10.80
N ASN A 7 14.37 12.93 -10.31
CA ASN A 7 15.50 13.11 -9.40
C ASN A 7 16.63 13.93 -10.01
N ASP A 8 16.85 13.84 -11.32
CA ASP A 8 17.89 14.61 -12.00
C ASP A 8 17.65 16.12 -11.85
N LEU A 9 16.43 16.56 -12.13
CA LEU A 9 16.04 17.96 -11.99
C LEU A 9 16.23 18.45 -10.55
N ARG A 10 15.87 17.61 -9.57
CA ARG A 10 16.07 17.92 -8.14
C ARG A 10 17.54 18.05 -7.78
N LYS A 11 18.40 17.14 -8.28
CA LYS A 11 19.85 17.19 -8.06
C LYS A 11 20.43 18.49 -8.60
N ARG A 12 20.06 18.86 -9.82
CA ARG A 12 20.54 20.09 -10.47
C ARG A 12 20.09 21.35 -9.73
N ALA A 13 18.82 21.42 -9.34
CA ALA A 13 18.29 22.54 -8.57
C ALA A 13 18.95 22.67 -7.19
N VAL A 14 19.10 21.56 -6.46
CA VAL A 14 19.77 21.55 -5.14
C VAL A 14 21.24 21.91 -5.26
N SER A 15 21.94 21.43 -6.30
CA SER A 15 23.34 21.79 -6.55
C SER A 15 23.51 23.28 -6.83
N ALA A 16 22.60 23.89 -7.61
CA ALA A 16 22.61 25.33 -7.87
C ALA A 16 22.40 26.14 -6.57
N VAL A 17 21.45 25.73 -5.73
CA VAL A 17 21.24 26.37 -4.42
C VAL A 17 22.45 26.18 -3.49
N ALA A 18 23.09 25.00 -3.51
CA ALA A 18 24.28 24.73 -2.71
C ALA A 18 25.49 25.57 -3.16
N LYS A 19 25.55 25.97 -4.44
CA LYS A 19 26.56 26.88 -4.98
C LYS A 19 26.29 28.36 -4.67
N GLY A 20 25.22 28.68 -3.95
CA GLY A 20 24.87 30.04 -3.52
C GLY A 20 23.81 30.74 -4.37
N GLU A 21 23.24 30.09 -5.39
CA GLU A 21 22.13 30.68 -6.15
C GLU A 21 20.86 30.77 -5.28
N SER A 22 20.09 31.86 -5.45
CA SER A 22 18.83 32.02 -4.73
C SER A 22 17.77 31.02 -5.21
N CYS A 23 16.88 30.58 -4.30
CA CYS A 23 15.82 29.65 -4.68
C CYS A 23 14.89 30.20 -5.77
N ARG A 24 14.73 31.53 -5.87
CA ARG A 24 13.95 32.19 -6.93
C ARG A 24 14.66 32.09 -8.28
N SER A 25 15.95 32.44 -8.34
CA SER A 25 16.76 32.30 -9.56
C SER A 25 16.77 30.87 -10.09
N VAL A 26 16.94 29.89 -9.20
CA VAL A 26 16.93 28.46 -9.55
C VAL A 26 15.55 28.02 -10.05
N ALA A 27 14.48 28.49 -9.42
CA ALA A 27 13.12 28.18 -9.84
C ALA A 27 12.82 28.67 -11.26
N ASP A 28 13.17 29.92 -11.56
CA ASP A 28 12.99 30.53 -12.87
C ASP A 28 13.82 29.80 -13.94
N ARG A 29 15.09 29.51 -13.63
CA ARG A 29 16.01 28.79 -14.53
C ARG A 29 15.53 27.40 -14.92
N PHE A 30 14.90 26.68 -13.98
CA PHE A 30 14.46 25.30 -14.18
C PHE A 30 12.96 25.18 -14.48
N GLY A 31 12.22 26.29 -14.56
CA GLY A 31 10.78 26.29 -14.84
C GLY A 31 9.96 25.57 -13.77
N VAL A 32 10.35 25.67 -12.49
CA VAL A 32 9.68 25.00 -11.37
C VAL A 32 9.21 26.02 -10.34
N ALA A 33 8.19 25.68 -9.56
CA ALA A 33 7.75 26.57 -8.47
C ALA A 33 8.86 26.76 -7.40
N VAL A 34 9.04 27.99 -6.93
CA VAL A 34 10.01 28.34 -5.86
C VAL A 34 9.84 27.45 -4.63
N SER A 35 8.59 27.16 -4.24
CA SER A 35 8.29 26.29 -3.11
C SER A 35 8.81 24.86 -3.28
N SER A 36 8.93 24.35 -4.51
CA SER A 36 9.52 23.04 -4.80
C SER A 36 11.02 23.04 -4.55
N VAL A 37 11.72 24.08 -5.02
CA VAL A 37 13.16 24.25 -4.83
C VAL A 37 13.48 24.34 -3.33
N VAL A 38 12.71 25.14 -2.58
CA VAL A 38 12.85 25.25 -1.12
C VAL A 38 12.71 23.88 -0.45
N LYS A 39 11.66 23.11 -0.78
CA LYS A 39 11.43 21.78 -0.21
C LYS A 39 12.54 20.79 -0.55
N TRP A 40 13.09 20.84 -1.76
CA TRP A 40 14.21 19.98 -2.15
C TRP A 40 15.48 20.33 -1.41
N SER A 41 15.80 21.61 -1.27
CA SER A 41 16.99 22.06 -0.52
C SER A 41 16.87 21.78 0.97
N GLN A 42 15.70 22.01 1.59
CA GLN A 42 15.45 21.65 3.00
C GLN A 42 15.68 20.17 3.24
N ARG A 43 15.14 19.32 2.35
CA ARG A 43 15.33 17.88 2.47
C ARG A 43 16.78 17.46 2.29
N TYR A 44 17.47 18.02 1.30
CA TYR A 44 18.87 17.73 1.09
C TYR A 44 19.72 18.10 2.32
N ARG A 45 19.43 19.24 2.97
CA ARG A 45 20.07 19.62 4.25
C ARG A 45 19.74 18.65 5.39
N ALA A 46 18.51 18.15 5.46
CA ALA A 46 18.08 17.26 6.54
C ALA A 46 18.56 15.81 6.37
N THR A 47 18.64 15.29 5.14
CA THR A 47 18.88 13.85 4.89
C THR A 47 19.98 13.56 3.88
N GLY A 48 20.63 14.57 3.29
CA GLY A 48 21.63 14.41 2.23
C GLY A 48 21.10 13.86 0.90
N SER A 49 19.78 13.72 0.73
CA SER A 49 19.17 13.04 -0.41
C SER A 49 18.05 13.86 -1.05
N VAL A 50 18.02 13.88 -2.38
CA VAL A 50 16.97 14.54 -3.18
C VAL A 50 15.86 13.58 -3.62
N ALA A 51 16.04 12.27 -3.38
CA ALA A 51 15.06 11.26 -3.76
C ALA A 51 13.72 11.54 -3.06
N PRO A 52 12.54 11.41 -3.69
CA PRO A 52 11.24 11.58 -3.03
C PRO A 52 11.10 10.63 -1.82
N GLY A 53 10.24 11.00 -0.86
CA GLY A 53 9.93 10.13 0.26
C GLY A 53 9.15 8.91 -0.24
N LYS A 54 9.01 7.89 0.61
CA LYS A 54 8.10 6.78 0.31
C LYS A 54 6.71 7.35 0.01
N MET A 55 6.23 7.16 -1.20
CA MET A 55 4.89 7.56 -1.61
C MET A 55 3.91 6.44 -1.30
N GLY A 56 2.92 6.74 -0.46
CA GLY A 56 1.96 5.73 0.00
C GLY A 56 2.59 4.66 0.89
N GLY A 57 1.78 3.68 1.31
CA GLY A 57 2.25 2.56 2.13
C GLY A 57 2.75 2.92 3.53
N HIS A 58 2.37 4.08 4.06
CA HIS A 58 2.61 4.47 5.46
C HIS A 58 1.60 3.84 6.43
N ARG A 59 0.43 3.44 5.93
CA ARG A 59 -0.54 2.70 6.73
C ARG A 59 -0.07 1.26 6.90
N LYS A 60 0.29 0.88 8.13
CA LYS A 60 0.53 -0.51 8.50
C LYS A 60 -0.78 -1.29 8.31
N PRO A 61 -0.77 -2.44 7.62
CA PRO A 61 -1.94 -3.29 7.52
C PRO A 61 -2.39 -3.73 8.92
N VAL A 62 -3.64 -3.45 9.29
CA VAL A 62 -4.24 -3.88 10.57
C VAL A 62 -4.14 -5.40 10.76
N LEU A 63 -4.11 -6.14 9.65
CA LEU A 63 -4.01 -7.59 9.61
C LEU A 63 -2.62 -8.13 10.00
N ASP A 64 -1.57 -7.30 10.05
CA ASP A 64 -0.22 -7.74 10.42
C ASP A 64 -0.16 -8.25 11.88
N LEU A 65 -0.94 -7.63 12.78
CA LEU A 65 -1.06 -8.07 14.17
C LEU A 65 -1.76 -9.43 14.31
N HIS A 66 -2.60 -9.79 13.33
CA HIS A 66 -3.36 -11.04 13.32
C HIS A 66 -2.77 -12.08 12.35
N ARG A 67 -1.54 -11.85 11.85
CA ARG A 67 -0.89 -12.69 10.84
C ARG A 67 -0.78 -14.15 11.27
N ALA A 68 -0.29 -14.40 12.49
CA ALA A 68 -0.10 -15.76 13.00
C ALA A 68 -1.40 -16.55 13.00
N PHE A 69 -2.49 -15.94 13.46
CA PHE A 69 -3.81 -16.53 13.47
C PHE A 69 -4.35 -16.83 12.07
N ILE A 70 -4.19 -15.90 11.12
CA ILE A 70 -4.68 -16.09 9.75
C ILE A 70 -3.92 -17.23 9.07
N VAL A 71 -2.60 -17.30 9.25
CA VAL A 71 -1.77 -18.38 8.69
C VAL A 71 -2.17 -19.73 9.31
N GLU A 72 -2.30 -19.80 10.63
CA GLU A 72 -2.73 -21.02 11.33
C GLU A 72 -4.10 -21.51 10.86
N ARG A 73 -5.08 -20.61 10.72
CA ARG A 73 -6.43 -20.97 10.23
C ARG A 73 -6.42 -21.44 8.78
N ILE A 74 -5.58 -20.88 7.92
CA ILE A 74 -5.45 -21.33 6.53
C ILE A 74 -4.77 -22.71 6.47
N THR A 75 -3.79 -22.95 7.32
CA THR A 75 -3.14 -24.27 7.46
C THR A 75 -4.14 -25.32 7.97
N GLN A 76 -4.95 -24.98 8.98
CA GLN A 76 -5.97 -25.88 9.53
C GLN A 76 -7.15 -26.08 8.58
N THR A 77 -7.50 -25.09 7.77
CA THR A 77 -8.65 -25.16 6.85
C THR A 77 -8.30 -24.54 5.50
N PRO A 78 -7.64 -25.29 4.61
CA PRO A 78 -7.21 -24.80 3.29
C PRO A 78 -8.36 -24.38 2.35
N HIS A 79 -9.60 -24.77 2.68
CA HIS A 79 -10.81 -24.50 1.90
C HIS A 79 -11.62 -23.30 2.42
N LEU A 80 -11.13 -22.57 3.42
CA LEU A 80 -11.89 -21.51 4.08
C LEU A 80 -12.09 -20.28 3.18
N THR A 81 -13.31 -20.08 2.69
CA THR A 81 -13.61 -18.95 1.79
C THR A 81 -13.23 -17.60 2.43
N LEU A 82 -12.88 -16.60 1.59
CA LEU A 82 -12.57 -15.24 2.03
C LEU A 82 -13.67 -14.61 2.91
N HIS A 83 -14.93 -14.98 2.68
CA HIS A 83 -16.06 -14.55 3.49
C HIS A 83 -16.05 -15.18 4.88
N GLY A 84 -15.70 -16.46 4.99
CA GLY A 84 -15.50 -17.14 6.27
C GLY A 84 -14.37 -16.51 7.08
N LEU A 85 -13.22 -16.23 6.44
CA LEU A 85 -12.11 -15.55 7.11
C LEU A 85 -12.50 -14.15 7.61
N LYS A 86 -13.26 -13.41 6.80
CA LYS A 86 -13.77 -12.09 7.19
C LYS A 86 -14.74 -12.18 8.39
N ALA A 87 -15.60 -13.21 8.43
CA ALA A 87 -16.54 -13.41 9.54
C ALA A 87 -15.80 -13.77 10.84
N GLU A 88 -14.79 -14.64 10.78
CA GLU A 88 -13.95 -14.98 11.94
C GLU A 88 -13.18 -13.76 12.46
N LEU A 89 -12.64 -12.92 11.56
CA LEU A 89 -11.98 -11.67 11.93
C LEU A 89 -12.97 -10.65 12.55
N ALA A 90 -14.18 -10.56 12.01
CA ALA A 90 -15.22 -9.69 12.56
C ALA A 90 -15.69 -10.15 13.96
N ALA A 91 -15.79 -11.46 14.21
CA ALA A 91 -16.11 -12.02 15.53
C ALA A 91 -15.06 -11.65 16.58
N ARG A 92 -13.81 -11.40 16.17
CA ARG A 92 -12.71 -10.93 17.02
C ARG A 92 -12.61 -9.40 17.13
N GLY A 93 -13.59 -8.67 16.59
CA GLY A 93 -13.62 -7.21 16.60
C GLY A 93 -12.79 -6.54 15.49
N VAL A 94 -12.18 -7.31 14.59
CA VAL A 94 -11.32 -6.80 13.51
C VAL A 94 -12.15 -6.53 12.27
N LYS A 95 -12.62 -5.29 12.12
CA LYS A 95 -13.38 -4.85 10.94
C LYS A 95 -12.43 -4.61 9.76
N VAL A 96 -12.35 -5.59 8.86
CA VAL A 96 -11.55 -5.49 7.63
C VAL A 96 -12.41 -5.59 6.37
N SER A 97 -12.03 -4.82 5.35
CA SER A 97 -12.65 -4.91 4.04
C SER A 97 -12.20 -6.18 3.31
N HIS A 98 -13.02 -6.65 2.36
CA HIS A 98 -12.68 -7.81 1.53
C HIS A 98 -11.33 -7.60 0.79
N ASN A 99 -11.08 -6.38 0.32
CA ASN A 99 -9.84 -6.02 -0.35
C ASN A 99 -8.62 -6.06 0.60
N ALA A 100 -8.79 -5.70 1.87
CA ALA A 100 -7.70 -5.79 2.85
C ALA A 100 -7.28 -7.26 3.09
N VAL A 101 -8.25 -8.17 3.22
CA VAL A 101 -8.00 -9.61 3.35
C VAL A 101 -7.33 -10.16 2.10
N TRP A 102 -7.79 -9.76 0.91
CA TRP A 102 -7.20 -10.20 -0.36
C TRP A 102 -5.75 -9.70 -0.55
N LEU A 103 -5.48 -8.42 -0.24
CA LEU A 103 -4.12 -7.85 -0.29
C LEU A 103 -3.17 -8.54 0.69
N PHE A 104 -3.66 -8.87 1.89
CA PHE A 104 -2.90 -9.62 2.88
C PHE A 104 -2.51 -11.00 2.36
N LEU A 105 -3.47 -11.77 1.85
CA LEU A 105 -3.21 -13.11 1.30
C LEU A 105 -2.25 -13.08 0.11
N ARG A 106 -2.41 -12.08 -0.77
CA ARG A 106 -1.49 -11.87 -1.90
C ARG A 106 -0.07 -11.56 -1.43
N ARG A 107 0.09 -10.81 -0.34
CA ARG A 107 1.41 -10.49 0.24
C ARG A 107 2.07 -11.72 0.86
N GLU A 108 1.31 -12.59 1.50
CA GLU A 108 1.79 -13.82 2.12
C GLU A 108 2.04 -14.96 1.11
N GLY A 109 1.82 -14.73 -0.20
CA GLY A 109 2.04 -15.75 -1.23
C GLY A 109 1.02 -16.90 -1.20
N LEU A 110 -0.01 -16.80 -0.36
CA LEU A 110 -1.04 -17.82 -0.20
C LEU A 110 -2.01 -17.72 -1.38
N ARG A 111 -1.73 -18.48 -2.44
CA ARG A 111 -2.63 -18.63 -3.59
C ARG A 111 -3.90 -19.35 -3.14
N PHE A 112 -4.95 -18.58 -2.88
CA PHE A 112 -6.27 -19.15 -2.65
C PHE A 112 -6.80 -19.76 -3.95
N LYS A 113 -6.74 -21.10 -4.09
CA LYS A 113 -7.32 -21.79 -5.24
C LYS A 113 -8.83 -21.65 -5.17
N LYS A 114 -9.42 -20.93 -6.13
CA LYS A 114 -10.88 -20.68 -6.20
C LYS A 114 -11.61 -21.98 -6.55
N ASN A 115 -11.96 -22.78 -5.55
CA ASN A 115 -12.98 -23.81 -5.71
C ASN A 115 -14.33 -23.18 -5.39
N THR A 116 -15.06 -22.81 -6.43
CA THR A 116 -16.49 -22.49 -6.32
C THR A 116 -17.20 -23.74 -5.83
N VAL A 117 -17.47 -23.81 -4.53
CA VAL A 117 -18.48 -24.72 -3.99
C VAL A 117 -19.81 -24.20 -4.53
N ARG A 118 -20.20 -24.68 -5.72
CA ARG A 118 -21.58 -24.56 -6.19
C ARG A 118 -22.41 -25.40 -5.23
N ALA A 119 -23.05 -24.74 -4.27
CA ALA A 119 -24.17 -25.33 -3.56
C ALA A 119 -25.22 -25.69 -4.62
N ARG A 120 -25.34 -26.98 -4.93
CA ARG A 120 -26.48 -27.49 -5.70
C ARG A 120 -27.71 -27.22 -4.84
N THR A 121 -28.60 -26.36 -5.33
CA THR A 121 -29.96 -26.24 -4.83
C THR A 121 -30.57 -27.64 -4.81
N GLY A 122 -30.72 -28.21 -3.61
CA GLY A 122 -31.41 -29.48 -3.41
C GLY A 122 -32.87 -29.29 -3.82
N ALA A 123 -33.25 -29.85 -4.96
CA ALA A 123 -34.64 -29.97 -5.34
C ALA A 123 -35.33 -30.90 -4.33
N ARG A 124 -36.25 -30.29 -3.59
CA ARG A 124 -37.09 -30.88 -2.54
C ARG A 124 -37.92 -32.04 -3.14
N ARG A 125 -37.57 -33.28 -2.80
CA ARG A 125 -38.42 -34.46 -3.03
C ARG A 125 -39.72 -34.26 -2.25
N ARG A 126 -40.84 -34.09 -2.96
CA ARG A 126 -42.19 -34.18 -2.39
C ARG A 126 -42.62 -35.64 -2.49
N LEU A 127 -42.80 -36.29 -1.35
CA LEU A 127 -43.51 -37.56 -1.21
C LEU A 127 -45.00 -37.22 -1.04
N SER A 128 -45.83 -37.85 -1.88
CA SER A 128 -47.24 -38.17 -1.65
C SER A 128 -47.64 -39.13 -2.75
#